data_AF-F8Q3V8-F1
#
_entry.id   AF-F8Q3V8-F1
#
_cell.length_a   1.000
_cell.length_b   1.000
_cell.length_c   1.000
_cell.angle_alpha   90.00
_cell.angle_beta   90.00
_cell.angle_gamma   90.00
#
_symmetry.space_group_name_H-M   'P 1'
#
loop_
_entity.id
_entity.type
_entity.pdbx_description
1 polymer ?
#
loop_
_entity_poly.entity_id
_entity_poly.type
_entity_poly.pdbx_seq_one_letter_code
_entity_poly.pdbx_strand_id
1 'polypeptide(L)'
;MSFVENATITANRSLLPSQKGKRKSQEDIRLLAISTHMTELSYSISDIQTRIFEIQELRHKTQSTGDASGTTNVIDKSLMNLDERLDAVSEGMKSVNESLAPFLHPSDTHEESTSNELAEQTILLRKHGTLVADWEAVQDETEVLREELKEDKWLTVFRTVTEQADGMMSSLEKAVNRCQDFIWQVHRKGSDDPAPQPSFSNSLQSDKSPVSLEVFNSLLESFEAKKKHYVPATSKVLSIIDKGVQDRVTKNGETLRRHAESAKRWKNLKERISRTDGEMET
;
A
#
# COMPACT_ATOMS: atom_id res chain seq x y z
N MET A 1 -23.93 -13.36 107.60
CA MET A 1 -22.65 -13.72 106.92
C MET A 1 -23.04 -14.65 105.77
N SER A 2 -23.21 -14.12 104.56
CA SER A 2 -22.15 -13.90 103.53
C SER A 2 -22.08 -15.16 102.61
N PHE A 3 -22.15 -15.19 101.28
CA PHE A 3 -22.00 -14.30 100.11
C PHE A 3 -22.95 -14.86 99.01
N VAL A 4 -23.68 -14.07 98.20
CA VAL A 4 -23.31 -13.49 96.87
C VAL A 4 -22.58 -14.49 95.95
N GLU A 5 -23.14 -14.89 94.80
CA GLU A 5 -22.93 -14.21 93.51
C GLU A 5 -23.53 -14.98 92.31
N ASN A 6 -24.02 -14.21 91.33
CA ASN A 6 -24.67 -14.66 90.11
C ASN A 6 -23.70 -15.36 89.15
N ALA A 7 -24.05 -16.55 88.66
CA ALA A 7 -23.34 -17.20 87.56
C ALA A 7 -23.70 -16.54 86.22
N THR A 8 -22.95 -15.51 85.84
CA THR A 8 -23.05 -14.87 84.53
C THR A 8 -22.50 -15.79 83.44
N ILE A 9 -23.37 -16.13 82.49
CA ILE A 9 -23.07 -16.77 81.21
C ILE A 9 -22.02 -15.94 80.46
N THR A 10 -20.80 -16.47 80.32
CA THR A 10 -19.79 -15.88 79.44
C THR A 10 -19.65 -16.77 78.21
N ALA A 11 -20.50 -16.53 77.21
CA ALA A 11 -20.31 -17.05 75.87
C ALA A 11 -19.14 -16.28 75.23
N ASN A 12 -17.93 -16.83 75.30
CA ASN A 12 -16.80 -16.36 74.49
C ASN A 12 -17.03 -16.75 73.02
N ARG A 13 -17.93 -16.02 72.35
CA ARG A 13 -18.02 -16.03 70.89
C ARG A 13 -16.90 -15.13 70.37
N SER A 14 -15.70 -15.72 70.21
CA SER A 14 -14.64 -15.12 69.40
C SER A 14 -15.18 -14.97 67.97
N LEU A 15 -15.61 -13.76 67.62
CA LEU A 15 -15.92 -13.37 66.25
C LEU A 15 -14.59 -13.18 65.52
N LEU A 16 -14.02 -14.28 65.04
CA LEU A 16 -13.03 -14.22 63.97
C LEU A 16 -13.75 -13.63 62.74
N PRO A 17 -13.27 -12.51 62.16
CA PRO A 17 -13.81 -12.02 60.90
C PRO A 17 -13.59 -13.11 59.84
N SER A 18 -14.65 -13.51 59.16
CA SER A 18 -14.59 -14.52 58.09
C SER A 18 -13.68 -14.02 56.96
N GLN A 19 -12.41 -14.45 57.01
CA GLN A 19 -11.38 -14.10 56.04
C GLN A 19 -11.76 -14.63 54.63
N LYS A 20 -12.59 -15.68 54.59
CA LYS A 20 -13.13 -16.31 53.37
C LYS A 20 -14.10 -15.40 52.62
N GLY A 21 -15.00 -14.71 53.33
CA GLY A 21 -15.93 -13.76 52.70
C GLY A 21 -15.23 -12.51 52.13
N LYS A 22 -14.14 -12.07 52.78
CA LYS A 22 -13.34 -10.92 52.32
C LYS A 22 -12.52 -11.24 51.06
N ARG A 23 -12.02 -12.48 50.93
CA ARG A 23 -11.31 -12.95 49.72
C ARG A 23 -12.24 -13.07 48.52
N LYS A 24 -13.41 -13.70 48.71
CA LYS A 24 -14.44 -13.82 47.67
C LYS A 24 -14.89 -12.47 47.11
N SER A 25 -15.20 -11.51 47.98
CA SER A 25 -15.53 -10.14 47.55
C SER A 25 -14.40 -9.46 46.76
N GLN A 26 -13.14 -9.75 47.06
CA GLN A 26 -11.99 -9.18 46.34
C GLN A 26 -11.82 -9.81 44.96
N GLU A 27 -12.12 -11.10 44.81
CA GLU A 27 -12.09 -11.82 43.53
C GLU A 27 -13.24 -11.38 42.62
N ASP A 28 -14.45 -11.20 43.15
CA ASP A 28 -15.61 -10.68 42.42
C ASP A 28 -15.34 -9.28 41.85
N ILE A 29 -14.70 -8.41 42.65
CA ILE A 29 -14.31 -7.05 42.21
C ILE A 29 -13.27 -7.13 41.08
N ARG A 30 -12.32 -8.07 41.14
CA ARG A 30 -11.31 -8.27 40.10
C ARG A 30 -11.93 -8.78 38.81
N LEU A 31 -12.82 -9.77 38.89
CA LEU A 31 -13.57 -10.31 37.74
C LEU A 31 -14.39 -9.23 37.06
N LEU A 32 -15.08 -8.38 37.84
CA LEU A 32 -15.84 -7.25 37.31
C LEU A 32 -14.92 -6.24 36.62
N ALA A 33 -13.78 -5.89 37.22
CA ALA A 33 -12.82 -4.96 36.63
C ALA A 33 -12.27 -5.49 35.30
N ILE A 34 -11.89 -6.78 35.23
CA ILE A 34 -11.43 -7.42 34.00
C ILE A 34 -12.54 -7.41 32.94
N SER A 35 -13.77 -7.78 33.31
CA SER A 35 -14.91 -7.77 32.39
C SER A 35 -15.20 -6.37 31.85
N THR A 36 -15.14 -5.34 32.68
CA THR A 36 -15.30 -3.94 32.27
C THR A 36 -14.22 -3.54 31.28
N HIS A 37 -12.95 -3.77 31.61
CA HIS A 37 -11.83 -3.46 30.73
C HIS A 37 -11.93 -4.19 29.37
N MET A 38 -12.34 -5.46 29.37
CA MET A 38 -12.61 -6.19 28.13
C MET A 38 -13.73 -5.54 27.29
N THR A 39 -14.76 -4.97 27.93
CA THR A 39 -15.83 -4.26 27.21
C THR A 39 -15.32 -2.97 26.58
N GLU A 40 -14.50 -2.21 27.32
CA GLU A 40 -13.86 -0.99 26.82
C GLU A 40 -12.96 -1.28 25.62
N LEU A 41 -12.21 -2.38 25.66
CA LEU A 41 -11.42 -2.86 24.53
C LEU A 41 -12.31 -3.29 23.36
N SER A 42 -13.41 -4.01 23.59
CA SER A 42 -14.35 -4.35 22.52
C SER A 42 -14.87 -3.09 21.81
N TYR A 43 -15.23 -2.04 22.55
CA TYR A 43 -15.64 -0.77 21.94
C TYR A 43 -14.51 -0.11 21.15
N SER A 44 -13.29 -0.16 21.67
CA SER A 44 -12.10 0.39 20.99
C SER A 44 -11.80 -0.36 19.69
N ILE A 45 -11.97 -1.69 19.67
CA ILE A 45 -11.85 -2.52 18.47
C ILE A 45 -12.94 -2.17 17.44
N SER A 46 -14.20 -1.99 17.87
CA SER A 46 -15.27 -1.57 16.96
C SER A 46 -15.03 -0.18 16.35
N ASP A 47 -14.41 0.74 17.10
CA ASP A 47 -14.03 2.05 16.59
C ASP A 47 -12.88 1.95 15.56
N ILE A 48 -11.92 1.05 15.80
CA ILE A 48 -10.88 0.71 14.83
C ILE A 48 -11.49 0.16 13.54
N GLN A 49 -12.43 -0.78 13.62
CA GLN A 49 -13.15 -1.32 12.45
C GLN A 49 -13.86 -0.22 11.66
N THR A 50 -14.53 0.69 12.36
CA THR A 50 -15.19 1.85 11.74
C THR A 50 -14.18 2.72 11.00
N ARG A 51 -13.02 2.95 11.60
CA ARG A 51 -11.96 3.76 10.99
C ARG A 51 -11.34 3.09 9.76
N ILE A 52 -11.13 1.77 9.79
CA ILE A 52 -10.71 0.98 8.63
C ILE A 52 -11.70 1.17 7.48
N PHE A 53 -13.01 1.06 7.78
CA PHE A 53 -14.06 1.26 6.78
C PHE A 53 -14.05 2.67 6.18
N GLU A 54 -13.90 3.72 7.01
CA GLU A 54 -13.80 5.10 6.53
C GLU A 54 -12.61 5.29 5.59
N ILE A 55 -11.44 4.72 5.93
CA ILE A 55 -10.25 4.81 5.08
C ILE A 55 -10.49 4.10 3.75
N GLN A 56 -11.11 2.92 3.75
CA GLN A 56 -11.47 2.19 2.53
C GLN A 56 -12.46 2.99 1.67
N GLU A 57 -13.46 3.62 2.29
CA GLU A 57 -14.42 4.45 1.58
C GLU A 57 -13.74 5.68 0.93
N LEU A 58 -12.82 6.33 1.65
CA LEU A 58 -12.01 7.43 1.10
C LEU A 58 -11.17 6.95 -0.09
N ARG A 59 -10.52 5.79 0.01
CA ARG A 59 -9.73 5.18 -1.07
C ARG A 59 -10.58 4.95 -2.32
N HIS A 60 -11.79 4.40 -2.15
CA HIS A 60 -12.72 4.15 -3.24
C HIS A 60 -13.24 5.45 -3.87
N LYS A 61 -13.57 6.46 -3.06
CA LYS A 61 -13.96 7.79 -3.54
C LYS A 61 -12.86 8.43 -4.36
N THR A 62 -11.61 8.39 -3.89
CA THR A 62 -10.45 8.94 -4.60
C THR A 62 -10.27 8.29 -5.97
N GLN A 63 -10.43 6.97 -6.07
CA GLN A 63 -10.34 6.27 -7.35
C GLN A 63 -11.47 6.66 -8.32
N SER A 64 -12.66 6.98 -7.81
CA SER A 64 -13.80 7.39 -8.63
C SER A 64 -13.78 8.86 -9.06
N THR A 65 -13.31 9.77 -8.22
CA THR A 65 -13.43 11.23 -8.45
C THR A 65 -12.14 11.88 -8.97
N GLY A 66 -11.00 11.20 -8.85
CA GLY A 66 -9.70 11.68 -9.34
C GLY A 66 -9.05 12.77 -8.49
N ASP A 67 -9.64 13.20 -7.37
CA ASP A 67 -9.11 14.25 -6.50
C ASP A 67 -8.10 13.69 -5.48
N ALA A 68 -6.95 13.24 -6.00
CA ALA A 68 -6.00 12.39 -5.28
C ALA A 68 -5.15 13.12 -4.21
N SER A 69 -4.86 14.42 -4.40
CA SER A 69 -3.89 15.10 -3.53
C SER A 69 -4.46 15.47 -2.15
N GLY A 70 -5.71 15.93 -2.08
CA GLY A 70 -6.35 16.28 -0.81
C GLY A 70 -6.72 15.04 0.00
N THR A 71 -7.22 14.01 -0.67
CA THR A 71 -7.64 12.75 -0.05
C THR A 71 -6.47 11.94 0.51
N THR A 72 -5.32 11.92 -0.17
CA THR A 72 -4.11 11.22 0.32
C THR A 72 -3.67 11.74 1.69
N ASN A 73 -3.64 13.06 1.90
CA ASN A 73 -3.26 13.64 3.19
C ASN A 73 -4.25 13.29 4.31
N VAL A 74 -5.55 13.22 3.98
CA VAL A 74 -6.59 12.80 4.93
C VAL A 74 -6.44 11.33 5.29
N ILE A 75 -6.14 10.47 4.32
CA ILE A 75 -5.87 9.05 4.54
C ILE A 75 -4.64 8.86 5.42
N ASP A 76 -3.54 9.56 5.14
CA ASP A 76 -2.30 9.46 5.93
C ASP A 76 -2.53 9.89 7.40
N LYS A 77 -3.25 10.99 7.64
CA LYS A 77 -3.65 11.39 9.00
C LYS A 77 -4.55 10.35 9.67
N SER A 78 -5.42 9.72 8.90
CA SER A 78 -6.34 8.70 9.40
C SER A 78 -5.62 7.42 9.80
N LEU A 79 -4.61 7.02 9.05
CA LEU A 79 -3.71 5.91 9.39
C LEU A 79 -2.91 6.18 10.65
N MET A 80 -2.36 7.39 10.83
CA MET A 80 -1.61 7.71 12.07
C MET A 80 -2.48 7.57 13.32
N ASN A 81 -3.74 8.00 13.26
CA ASN A 81 -4.66 7.82 14.39
C ASN A 81 -5.11 6.36 14.57
N LEU A 82 -5.22 5.61 13.47
CA LEU A 82 -5.48 4.16 13.51
C LEU A 82 -4.33 3.44 14.24
N ASP A 83 -3.08 3.77 13.91
CA ASP A 83 -1.89 3.18 14.53
C ASP A 83 -1.83 3.46 16.05
N GLU A 84 -2.08 4.71 16.46
CA GLU A 84 -2.16 5.07 17.88
C GLU A 84 -3.19 4.24 18.65
N ARG A 85 -4.34 3.97 18.03
CA ARG A 85 -5.41 3.16 18.64
C ARG A 85 -5.08 1.68 18.67
N LEU A 86 -4.45 1.16 17.62
CA LEU A 86 -3.95 -0.22 17.60
C LEU A 86 -2.92 -0.44 18.71
N ASP A 87 -2.01 0.50 18.92
CA ASP A 87 -1.03 0.43 20.01
C ASP A 87 -1.73 0.44 21.38
N ALA A 88 -2.70 1.33 21.58
CA ALA A 88 -3.47 1.38 22.83
C ALA A 88 -4.25 0.08 23.11
N VAL A 89 -4.91 -0.50 22.10
CA VAL A 89 -5.63 -1.77 22.25
C VAL A 89 -4.67 -2.94 22.44
N SER A 90 -3.52 -2.94 21.78
CA SER A 90 -2.45 -3.94 21.97
C SER A 90 -1.96 -3.98 23.42
N GLU A 91 -1.66 -2.82 24.02
CA GLU A 91 -1.26 -2.73 25.42
C GLU A 91 -2.41 -3.13 26.37
N GLY A 92 -3.64 -2.73 26.06
CA GLY A 92 -4.83 -3.15 26.79
C GLY A 92 -5.06 -4.66 26.75
N MET A 93 -4.86 -5.30 25.60
CA MET A 93 -5.00 -6.74 25.40
C MET A 93 -3.96 -7.51 26.22
N LYS A 94 -2.70 -7.04 26.25
CA LYS A 94 -1.65 -7.62 27.11
C LYS A 94 -2.05 -7.55 28.58
N SER A 95 -2.54 -6.39 29.03
CA SER A 95 -3.02 -6.19 30.41
C SER A 95 -4.18 -7.12 30.80
N VAL A 96 -5.17 -7.31 29.89
CA VAL A 96 -6.26 -8.27 30.10
C VAL A 96 -5.72 -9.70 30.20
N ASN A 97 -4.83 -10.09 29.28
CA ASN A 97 -4.30 -11.45 29.25
C ASN A 97 -3.47 -11.77 30.50
N GLU A 98 -2.65 -10.83 30.97
CA GLU A 98 -1.91 -10.94 32.25
C GLU A 98 -2.85 -11.03 33.46
N SER A 99 -3.91 -10.21 33.47
CA SER A 99 -4.92 -10.22 34.53
C SER A 99 -5.76 -11.51 34.54
N LEU A 100 -5.89 -12.16 33.39
CA LEU A 100 -6.64 -13.41 33.22
C LEU A 100 -5.79 -14.66 33.51
N ALA A 101 -4.46 -14.58 33.42
CA ALA A 101 -3.54 -15.70 33.63
C ALA A 101 -3.76 -16.49 34.95
N PRO A 102 -4.04 -15.85 36.11
CA PRO A 102 -4.32 -16.57 37.36
C PRO A 102 -5.59 -17.43 37.31
N PHE A 103 -6.54 -17.09 36.43
CA PHE A 103 -7.81 -17.79 36.28
C PHE A 103 -7.73 -18.95 35.26
N LEU A 104 -6.66 -19.00 34.45
CA LEU A 104 -6.38 -20.07 33.48
C LEU A 104 -5.60 -21.24 34.12
N HIS A 105 -4.83 -20.96 35.17
CA HIS A 105 -4.08 -21.97 35.93
C HIS A 105 -4.74 -22.17 37.30
N PRO A 106 -5.69 -23.12 37.44
CA PRO A 106 -6.23 -23.48 38.74
C PRO A 106 -5.10 -24.16 39.53
N SER A 107 -4.38 -23.39 40.35
CA SER A 107 -3.46 -23.98 41.32
C SER A 107 -4.30 -24.76 42.31
N ASP A 108 -4.02 -26.06 42.46
CA ASP A 108 -4.64 -27.06 43.35
C ASP A 108 -4.91 -26.55 44.78
N THR A 109 -5.94 -25.72 44.94
CA THR A 109 -6.39 -25.24 46.23
C THR A 109 -7.85 -25.62 46.35
N HIS A 110 -8.04 -26.81 46.95
CA HIS A 110 -9.31 -27.25 47.52
C HIS A 110 -10.07 -26.06 48.12
N GLU A 111 -11.28 -25.79 47.62
CA GLU A 111 -12.50 -25.47 48.39
C GLU A 111 -13.64 -25.13 47.42
N GLU A 112 -14.77 -25.83 47.58
CA GLU A 112 -16.05 -25.72 46.85
C GLU A 112 -16.29 -24.36 46.14
N SER A 113 -15.89 -24.25 44.87
CA SER A 113 -16.36 -23.18 44.00
C SER A 113 -17.86 -23.36 43.80
N THR A 114 -18.63 -22.33 44.14
CA THR A 114 -20.08 -22.37 43.96
C THR A 114 -20.39 -22.45 42.46
N SER A 115 -21.46 -23.17 42.06
CA SER A 115 -21.77 -23.35 40.63
C SER A 115 -21.95 -22.04 39.87
N ASN A 116 -22.26 -20.95 40.59
CA ASN A 116 -22.39 -19.61 40.04
C ASN A 116 -21.04 -18.97 39.68
N GLU A 117 -19.99 -19.12 40.50
CA GLU A 117 -18.64 -18.60 40.20
C GLU A 117 -18.05 -19.27 38.96
N LEU A 118 -18.26 -20.58 38.82
CA LEU A 118 -17.79 -21.34 37.67
C LEU A 118 -18.50 -20.95 36.37
N ALA A 119 -19.79 -20.59 36.47
CA ALA A 119 -20.56 -20.06 35.35
C ALA A 119 -20.07 -18.65 34.94
N GLU A 120 -19.83 -17.75 35.90
CA GLU A 120 -19.31 -16.40 35.66
C GLU A 120 -17.91 -16.43 35.03
N GLN A 121 -17.01 -17.29 35.54
CA GLN A 121 -15.68 -17.50 34.96
C GLN A 121 -15.76 -18.07 33.54
N THR A 122 -16.67 -18.99 33.27
CA THR A 122 -16.90 -19.54 31.93
C THR A 122 -17.37 -18.46 30.94
N ILE A 123 -18.30 -17.59 31.37
CA ILE A 123 -18.77 -16.47 30.55
C ILE A 123 -17.63 -15.49 30.25
N LEU A 124 -16.80 -15.18 31.26
CA LEU A 124 -15.64 -14.31 31.12
C LEU A 124 -14.62 -14.88 30.12
N LEU A 125 -14.30 -16.17 30.22
CA LEU A 125 -13.39 -16.85 29.29
C LEU A 125 -13.93 -16.86 27.87
N ARG A 126 -15.24 -17.08 27.69
CA ARG A 126 -15.88 -16.98 26.37
C ARG A 126 -15.76 -15.57 25.80
N LYS A 127 -16.04 -14.54 26.61
CA LYS A 127 -15.90 -13.14 26.21
C LYS A 127 -14.46 -12.82 25.81
N HIS A 128 -13.49 -13.37 26.52
CA HIS A 128 -12.07 -13.21 26.20
C HIS A 128 -11.72 -13.87 24.87
N GLY A 129 -12.19 -15.09 24.63
CA GLY A 129 -12.00 -15.76 23.34
C GLY A 129 -12.57 -14.95 22.16
N THR A 130 -13.76 -14.37 22.31
CA THR A 130 -14.33 -13.48 21.27
C THR A 130 -13.49 -12.22 21.10
N LEU A 131 -13.10 -11.57 22.19
CA LEU A 131 -12.28 -10.35 22.14
C LEU A 131 -10.92 -10.59 21.43
N VAL A 132 -10.27 -11.72 21.71
CA VAL A 132 -9.01 -12.11 21.05
C VAL A 132 -9.24 -12.34 19.55
N ALA A 133 -10.29 -13.05 19.18
CA ALA A 133 -10.61 -13.29 17.77
C ALA A 133 -10.92 -11.99 17.01
N ASP A 134 -11.66 -11.07 17.62
CA ASP A 134 -11.96 -9.76 17.02
C ASP A 134 -10.69 -8.90 16.88
N TRP A 135 -9.79 -9.00 17.86
CA TRP A 135 -8.49 -8.31 17.80
C TRP A 135 -7.60 -8.85 16.68
N GLU A 136 -7.47 -10.17 16.55
CA GLU A 136 -6.72 -10.80 15.45
C GLU A 136 -7.30 -10.40 14.09
N ALA A 137 -8.63 -10.42 13.94
CA ALA A 137 -9.29 -10.01 12.71
C ALA A 137 -8.97 -8.55 12.34
N VAL A 138 -9.00 -7.64 13.32
CA VAL A 138 -8.65 -6.23 13.09
C VAL A 138 -7.19 -6.02 12.73
N GLN A 139 -6.28 -6.81 13.31
CA GLN A 139 -4.86 -6.77 12.94
C GLN A 139 -4.66 -7.20 11.48
N ASP A 140 -5.31 -8.28 11.07
CA ASP A 140 -5.27 -8.77 9.70
C ASP A 140 -5.88 -7.76 8.71
N GLU A 141 -7.06 -7.22 9.01
CA GLU A 141 -7.70 -6.18 8.21
C GLU A 141 -6.83 -4.93 8.06
N THR A 142 -6.17 -4.52 9.14
CA THR A 142 -5.24 -3.39 9.10
C THR A 142 -4.05 -3.68 8.20
N GLU A 143 -3.46 -4.88 8.27
CA GLU A 143 -2.31 -5.23 7.44
C GLU A 143 -2.69 -5.29 5.96
N VAL A 144 -3.84 -5.88 5.64
CA VAL A 144 -4.39 -5.87 4.28
C VAL A 144 -4.57 -4.44 3.78
N LEU A 145 -5.19 -3.56 4.58
CA LEU A 145 -5.37 -2.15 4.24
C LEU A 145 -4.01 -1.45 3.98
N ARG A 146 -2.99 -1.72 4.81
CA ARG A 146 -1.65 -1.13 4.63
C ARG A 146 -1.02 -1.57 3.31
N GLU A 147 -1.11 -2.85 2.97
CA GLU A 147 -0.58 -3.36 1.69
C GLU A 147 -1.33 -2.75 0.49
N GLU A 148 -2.66 -2.65 0.56
CA GLU A 148 -3.48 -2.03 -0.48
C GLU A 148 -3.15 -0.53 -0.68
N LEU A 149 -2.88 0.21 0.40
CA LEU A 149 -2.47 1.61 0.33
C LEU A 149 -1.05 1.78 -0.21
N LYS A 150 -0.12 0.88 0.14
CA LYS A 150 1.21 0.84 -0.46
C LYS A 150 1.13 0.57 -1.96
N GLU A 151 0.23 -0.32 -2.40
CA GLU A 151 -0.02 -0.59 -3.81
C GLU A 151 -0.59 0.64 -4.53
N ASP A 152 -1.56 1.35 -3.95
CA ASP A 152 -2.13 2.57 -4.55
C ASP A 152 -1.11 3.68 -4.79
N LYS A 153 -0.26 3.95 -3.79
CA LYS A 153 0.82 4.94 -3.91
C LYS A 153 1.77 4.54 -5.05
N TRP A 154 2.10 3.26 -5.12
CA TRP A 154 2.96 2.74 -6.17
C TRP A 154 2.31 2.79 -7.55
N LEU A 155 1.03 2.45 -7.70
CA LEU A 155 0.30 2.54 -8.97
C LEU A 155 0.27 3.97 -9.50
N THR A 156 0.15 4.94 -8.60
CA THR A 156 0.24 6.36 -8.96
C THR A 156 1.62 6.71 -9.51
N VAL A 157 2.69 6.33 -8.81
CA VAL A 157 4.06 6.51 -9.30
C VAL A 157 4.26 5.81 -10.64
N PHE A 158 3.85 4.54 -10.75
CA PHE A 158 3.94 3.71 -11.95
C PHE A 158 3.29 4.39 -13.16
N ARG A 159 2.06 4.90 -13.01
CA ARG A 159 1.37 5.64 -14.08
C ARG A 159 2.19 6.83 -14.55
N THR A 160 2.64 7.66 -13.61
CA THR A 160 3.44 8.86 -13.92
C THR A 160 4.76 8.52 -14.60
N VAL A 161 5.52 7.55 -14.09
CA VAL A 161 6.82 7.19 -14.68
C VAL A 161 6.65 6.53 -16.05
N THR A 162 5.60 5.74 -16.24
CA THR A 162 5.33 5.10 -17.54
C THR A 162 4.89 6.13 -18.57
N GLU A 163 4.06 7.10 -18.19
CA GLU A 163 3.68 8.23 -19.05
C GLU A 163 4.90 9.08 -19.44
N GLN A 164 5.82 9.34 -18.50
CA GLN A 164 7.08 10.01 -18.80
C GLN A 164 7.93 9.21 -19.80
N ALA A 165 8.06 7.90 -19.61
CA ALA A 165 8.76 7.03 -20.55
C ALA A 165 8.11 7.09 -21.94
N ASP A 166 6.79 6.98 -22.02
CA ASP A 166 6.04 7.05 -23.27
C ASP A 166 6.23 8.39 -23.99
N GLY A 167 6.24 9.50 -23.26
CA GLY A 167 6.53 10.83 -23.81
C GLY A 167 7.94 10.93 -24.39
N MET A 168 8.95 10.47 -23.66
CA MET A 168 10.35 10.46 -24.12
C MET A 168 10.54 9.54 -25.34
N MET A 169 9.98 8.33 -25.30
CA MET A 169 10.01 7.39 -26.42
C MET A 169 9.33 7.96 -27.66
N SER A 170 8.16 8.58 -27.51
CA SER A 170 7.42 9.19 -28.63
C SER A 170 8.20 10.38 -29.24
N SER A 171 8.91 11.15 -28.42
CA SER A 171 9.77 12.25 -28.89
C SER A 171 10.97 11.74 -29.69
N LEU A 172 11.59 10.65 -29.24
CA LEU A 172 12.68 9.96 -29.95
C LEU A 172 12.18 9.34 -31.26
N GLU A 173 11.05 8.64 -31.24
CA GLU A 173 10.44 8.03 -32.44
C GLU A 173 10.18 9.08 -33.53
N LYS A 174 9.65 10.26 -33.16
CA LYS A 174 9.43 11.36 -34.11
C LYS A 174 10.74 11.86 -34.72
N ALA A 175 11.81 11.93 -33.94
CA ALA A 175 13.12 12.34 -34.44
C ALA A 175 13.72 11.30 -35.40
N VAL A 176 13.66 10.01 -35.03
CA VAL A 176 14.08 8.88 -35.87
C VAL A 176 13.30 8.85 -37.18
N ASN A 177 11.96 8.98 -37.14
CA ASN A 177 11.12 9.00 -38.34
C ASN A 177 11.55 10.11 -39.31
N ARG A 178 11.74 11.35 -38.81
CA ARG A 178 12.18 12.47 -39.65
C ARG A 178 13.54 12.20 -40.30
N CYS A 179 14.46 11.59 -39.56
CA CYS A 179 15.77 11.18 -40.06
C CYS A 179 15.64 10.13 -41.18
N GLN A 180 14.84 9.09 -40.95
CA GLN A 180 14.58 8.03 -41.94
C GLN A 180 13.87 8.55 -43.19
N ASP A 181 12.89 9.45 -43.04
CA ASP A 181 12.19 10.08 -44.16
C ASP A 181 13.14 10.93 -45.01
N PHE A 182 14.09 11.63 -44.37
CA PHE A 182 15.11 12.40 -45.06
C PHE A 182 16.05 11.49 -45.87
N ILE A 183 16.60 10.44 -45.24
CA ILE A 183 17.47 9.45 -45.90
C ILE A 183 16.76 8.83 -47.10
N TRP A 184 15.49 8.45 -46.93
CA TRP A 184 14.69 7.89 -48.01
C TRP A 184 14.50 8.86 -49.19
N GLN A 185 14.27 10.15 -48.93
CA GLN A 185 14.18 11.17 -49.97
C GLN A 185 15.51 11.35 -50.72
N VAL A 186 16.65 11.28 -50.02
CA VAL A 186 17.99 11.35 -50.64
C VAL A 186 18.22 10.14 -51.54
N HIS A 187 17.99 8.92 -51.04
CA HIS A 187 18.17 7.69 -51.82
C HIS A 187 17.28 7.62 -53.06
N ARG A 188 16.01 8.04 -52.94
CA ARG A 188 15.07 8.05 -54.07
C ARG A 188 15.46 9.05 -55.16
N LYS A 189 16.11 10.16 -54.80
CA LYS A 189 16.60 11.17 -55.74
C LYS A 189 17.98 10.83 -56.34
N GLY A 190 18.78 10.02 -55.64
CA GLY A 190 20.04 9.47 -56.15
C GLY A 190 19.86 8.30 -57.13
N SER A 191 18.65 7.73 -57.20
CA SER A 191 18.30 6.58 -58.06
C SER A 191 17.58 6.97 -59.36
N ASP A 192 17.71 8.23 -59.81
CA ASP A 192 17.25 8.65 -61.14
C ASP A 192 18.16 8.03 -62.21
N ASP A 193 17.82 6.81 -62.63
CA ASP A 193 18.31 6.19 -63.87
C ASP A 193 17.69 6.96 -65.06
N PRO A 194 18.47 7.60 -65.96
CA PRO A 194 17.92 8.38 -67.06
C PRO A 194 17.42 7.42 -68.16
N ALA A 195 16.15 7.02 -68.07
CA ALA A 195 15.46 6.44 -69.22
C ALA A 195 15.33 7.52 -70.32
N PRO A 196 15.79 7.28 -71.57
CA PRO A 196 15.66 8.27 -72.63
C PRO A 196 14.22 8.23 -73.18
N GLN A 197 13.48 9.31 -73.01
CA GLN A 197 12.26 9.58 -73.78
C GLN A 197 12.29 11.01 -74.34
N PRO A 198 11.86 11.20 -75.60
CA PRO A 198 12.06 12.44 -76.33
C PRO A 198 11.10 13.53 -75.86
N SER A 199 11.61 14.75 -75.95
CA SER A 199 11.02 15.99 -75.43
C SER A 199 9.82 16.45 -76.25
N PHE A 200 8.72 16.84 -75.60
CA PHE A 200 7.84 17.92 -76.07
C PHE A 200 7.24 18.72 -74.89
N SER A 201 7.67 19.99 -74.82
CA SER A 201 7.00 21.21 -74.33
C SER A 201 6.48 21.38 -72.89
N ASN A 202 6.96 22.50 -72.32
CA ASN A 202 6.29 23.50 -71.44
C ASN A 202 6.34 23.36 -69.90
N SER A 203 7.39 24.00 -69.36
CA SER A 203 7.34 25.20 -68.50
C SER A 203 6.82 25.10 -67.06
N LEU A 204 7.71 25.54 -66.15
CA LEU A 204 7.54 25.87 -64.73
C LEU A 204 7.48 24.69 -63.75
N GLN A 205 8.53 23.87 -63.81
CA GLN A 205 8.91 23.00 -62.71
C GLN A 205 10.24 23.48 -62.13
N SER A 206 10.18 24.46 -61.22
CA SER A 206 11.32 24.80 -60.37
C SER A 206 10.86 25.51 -59.10
N ASP A 207 10.23 24.74 -58.22
CA ASP A 207 10.38 24.95 -56.78
C ASP A 207 10.81 23.62 -56.14
N LYS A 208 11.80 22.98 -56.77
CA LYS A 208 12.59 21.90 -56.15
C LYS A 208 13.46 22.59 -55.10
N SER A 209 12.90 22.90 -53.94
CA SER A 209 13.70 23.22 -52.77
C SER A 209 14.76 22.12 -52.66
N PRO A 210 16.06 22.45 -52.67
CA PRO A 210 17.07 21.42 -52.51
C PRO A 210 16.80 20.78 -51.17
N VAL A 211 16.91 19.46 -51.11
CA VAL A 211 17.17 18.75 -49.86
C VAL A 211 18.46 19.39 -49.35
N SER A 212 18.31 20.44 -48.54
CA SER A 212 19.40 21.36 -48.22
C SER A 212 20.28 20.67 -47.19
N LEU A 213 21.59 20.68 -47.42
CA LEU A 213 22.59 20.25 -46.44
C LEU A 213 22.36 20.91 -45.07
N GLU A 214 21.78 22.12 -45.06
CA GLU A 214 21.36 22.83 -43.85
C GLU A 214 20.23 22.12 -43.08
N VAL A 215 19.24 21.58 -43.80
CA VAL A 215 18.13 20.80 -43.20
C VAL A 215 18.65 19.48 -42.63
N PHE A 216 19.61 18.84 -43.32
CA PHE A 216 20.29 17.64 -42.81
C PHE A 216 21.05 17.94 -41.51
N ASN A 217 21.91 18.96 -41.51
CA ASN A 217 22.70 19.32 -40.34
C ASN A 217 21.81 19.70 -39.14
N SER A 218 20.74 20.46 -39.36
CA SER A 218 19.78 20.82 -38.32
C SER A 218 19.02 19.61 -37.76
N LEU A 219 18.68 18.65 -38.62
CA LEU A 219 18.01 17.42 -38.24
C LEU A 219 18.95 16.51 -37.43
N LEU A 220 20.20 16.38 -37.87
CA LEU A 220 21.24 15.62 -37.20
C LEU A 220 21.53 16.19 -35.80
N GLU A 221 21.71 17.51 -35.68
CA GLU A 221 21.94 18.18 -34.39
C GLU A 221 20.75 17.95 -33.43
N SER A 222 19.52 18.10 -33.93
CA SER A 222 18.30 17.87 -33.15
C SER A 222 18.15 16.41 -32.69
N PHE A 223 18.53 15.47 -33.56
CA PHE A 223 18.49 14.04 -33.29
C PHE A 223 19.55 13.63 -32.26
N GLU A 224 20.79 14.07 -32.43
CA GLU A 224 21.89 13.85 -31.49
C GLU A 224 21.59 14.43 -30.10
N ALA A 225 21.05 15.65 -30.04
CA ALA A 225 20.64 16.25 -28.78
C ALA A 225 19.56 15.42 -28.07
N LYS A 226 18.50 15.00 -28.79
CA LYS A 226 17.44 14.16 -28.22
C LYS A 226 17.95 12.79 -27.79
N LYS A 227 18.81 12.16 -28.60
CA LYS A 227 19.44 10.87 -28.29
C LYS A 227 20.24 10.95 -26.99
N LYS A 228 21.14 11.95 -26.89
CA LYS A 228 22.01 12.17 -25.73
C LYS A 228 21.26 12.29 -24.41
N HIS A 229 20.08 12.93 -24.40
CA HIS A 229 19.32 13.16 -23.18
C HIS A 229 18.25 12.10 -22.92
N TYR A 230 17.45 11.72 -23.93
CA TYR A 230 16.32 10.83 -23.72
C TYR A 230 16.69 9.35 -23.69
N VAL A 231 17.77 8.91 -24.33
CA VAL A 231 18.18 7.49 -24.25
C VAL A 231 18.57 7.05 -22.84
N PRO A 232 19.48 7.76 -22.13
CA PRO A 232 19.79 7.43 -20.75
C PRO A 232 18.61 7.68 -19.81
N ALA A 233 17.84 8.76 -20.01
CA ALA A 233 16.68 9.07 -19.17
C ALA A 233 15.58 8.00 -19.27
N THR A 234 15.22 7.58 -20.49
CA THR A 234 14.20 6.53 -20.71
C THR A 234 14.66 5.20 -20.13
N SER A 235 15.94 4.83 -20.30
CA SER A 235 16.48 3.61 -19.70
C SER A 235 16.44 3.65 -18.16
N LYS A 236 16.74 4.80 -17.55
CA LYS A 236 16.64 4.99 -16.10
C LYS A 236 15.20 4.85 -15.61
N VAL A 237 14.24 5.47 -16.29
CA VAL A 237 12.81 5.40 -15.94
C VAL A 237 12.29 3.97 -16.04
N LEU A 238 12.62 3.25 -17.12
CA LEU A 238 12.21 1.85 -17.26
C LEU A 238 12.87 0.93 -16.21
N SER A 239 14.10 1.23 -15.79
CA SER A 239 14.75 0.48 -14.69
C SER A 239 14.06 0.70 -13.34
N ILE A 240 13.55 1.91 -13.07
CA ILE A 240 12.74 2.19 -11.86
C ILE A 240 11.46 1.37 -11.90
N ILE A 241 10.81 1.28 -13.07
CA ILE A 241 9.61 0.48 -13.27
C ILE A 241 9.91 -1.01 -13.04
N ASP A 242 10.95 -1.53 -13.67
CA ASP A 242 11.36 -2.94 -13.56
C ASP A 242 11.65 -3.34 -12.11
N LYS A 243 12.43 -2.51 -11.40
CA LYS A 243 12.66 -2.70 -9.96
C LYS A 243 11.35 -2.69 -9.16
N GLY A 244 10.44 -1.75 -9.44
CA GLY A 244 9.15 -1.67 -8.78
C GLY A 244 8.28 -2.91 -8.98
N VAL A 245 8.33 -3.52 -10.18
CA VAL A 245 7.61 -4.74 -10.53
C VAL A 245 8.25 -6.00 -9.95
N GLN A 246 9.58 -6.01 -9.75
CA GLN A 246 10.29 -7.14 -9.14
C GLN A 246 10.18 -7.14 -7.61
N ASP A 247 10.36 -5.97 -6.98
CA ASP A 247 10.35 -5.81 -5.51
C ASP A 247 8.95 -6.04 -4.93
N ARG A 248 7.91 -5.78 -5.73
CA ARG A 248 6.52 -5.98 -5.36
C ARG A 248 5.97 -6.98 -6.35
N VAL A 249 5.72 -8.22 -5.94
CA VAL A 249 5.03 -9.23 -6.77
C VAL A 249 3.60 -8.76 -7.01
N THR A 250 3.44 -7.74 -7.84
CA THR A 250 2.17 -7.09 -8.12
C THR A 250 1.31 -8.10 -8.88
N LYS A 251 0.07 -8.27 -8.41
CA LYS A 251 -0.93 -9.12 -9.06
C LYS A 251 -1.70 -8.35 -10.15
N ASN A 252 -1.39 -7.07 -10.33
CA ASN A 252 -2.05 -6.22 -11.32
C ASN A 252 -1.55 -6.55 -12.73
N GLY A 253 -2.33 -7.35 -13.46
CA GLY A 253 -2.02 -7.77 -14.82
C GLY A 253 -1.91 -6.62 -15.83
N GLU A 254 -2.61 -5.50 -15.61
CA GLU A 254 -2.49 -4.33 -16.47
C GLU A 254 -1.10 -3.69 -16.36
N THR A 255 -0.60 -3.55 -15.13
CA THR A 255 0.75 -3.04 -14.87
C THR A 255 1.81 -3.91 -15.53
N LEU A 256 1.71 -5.23 -15.36
CA LEU A 256 2.66 -6.17 -15.99
C LEU A 256 2.63 -6.08 -17.51
N ARG A 257 1.43 -6.03 -18.10
CA ARG A 257 1.25 -5.85 -19.55
C ARG A 257 1.89 -4.54 -20.02
N ARG A 258 1.59 -3.43 -19.33
CA ARG A 258 2.09 -2.11 -19.72
C ARG A 258 3.61 -2.03 -19.60
N HIS A 259 4.19 -2.59 -18.54
CA HIS A 259 5.64 -2.71 -18.41
C HIS A 259 6.27 -3.50 -19.58
N ALA A 260 5.73 -4.67 -19.90
CA ALA A 260 6.22 -5.49 -21.00
C ALA A 260 6.11 -4.77 -22.37
N GLU A 261 5.00 -4.06 -22.61
CA GLU A 261 4.80 -3.25 -23.80
C GLU A 261 5.82 -2.11 -23.91
N SER A 262 6.02 -1.33 -22.83
CA SER A 262 7.00 -0.24 -22.80
C SER A 262 8.44 -0.75 -22.95
N ALA A 263 8.79 -1.87 -22.33
CA ALA A 263 10.10 -2.48 -22.47
C ALA A 263 10.37 -2.96 -23.90
N LYS A 264 9.39 -3.62 -24.53
CA LYS A 264 9.48 -4.06 -25.94
C LYS A 264 9.58 -2.88 -26.89
N ARG A 265 8.75 -1.86 -26.71
CA ARG A 265 8.79 -0.61 -27.48
C ARG A 265 10.16 0.05 -27.39
N TRP A 266 10.71 0.12 -26.17
CA TRP A 266 12.02 0.71 -25.94
C TRP A 266 13.16 -0.05 -26.62
N LYS A 267 13.13 -1.38 -26.57
CA LYS A 267 14.10 -2.23 -27.26
C LYS A 267 14.08 -1.97 -28.77
N ASN A 268 12.89 -2.01 -29.39
CA ASN A 268 12.73 -1.76 -30.82
C ASN A 268 13.18 -0.34 -31.20
N LEU A 269 12.88 0.64 -30.36
CA LEU A 269 13.30 2.03 -30.58
C LEU A 269 14.82 2.19 -30.52
N LYS A 270 15.50 1.55 -29.56
CA LYS A 270 16.97 1.53 -29.50
C LYS A 270 17.58 0.96 -30.78
N GLU A 271 17.07 -0.17 -31.27
CA GLU A 271 17.54 -0.79 -32.51
C GLU A 271 17.35 0.15 -33.72
N ARG A 272 16.23 0.85 -33.79
CA ARG A 272 15.97 1.85 -34.84
C ARG A 272 16.89 3.06 -34.74
N ILE A 273 17.14 3.57 -33.55
CA ILE A 273 18.10 4.66 -33.32
C ILE A 273 19.48 4.25 -33.82
N SER A 274 19.97 3.07 -33.42
CA SER A 274 21.28 2.58 -33.86
C SER A 274 21.39 2.38 -35.38
N ARG A 275 20.30 1.97 -36.04
CA ARG A 275 20.27 1.87 -37.50
C ARG A 275 20.34 3.23 -38.18
N THR A 276 19.53 4.17 -37.72
CA THR A 276 19.50 5.53 -38.27
C THR A 276 20.80 6.27 -38.01
N ASP A 277 21.47 6.06 -36.87
CA ASP A 277 22.83 6.55 -36.63
C ASP A 277 23.79 6.09 -37.73
N GLY A 278 23.83 4.79 -38.03
CA GLY A 278 24.72 4.26 -39.06
C GLY A 278 24.40 4.76 -40.48
N GLU A 279 23.12 4.93 -40.81
CA GLU A 279 22.69 5.49 -42.11
C GLU A 279 22.97 6.99 -42.24
N MET A 280 23.01 7.73 -41.13
CA MET A 280 23.33 9.17 -41.13
C MET A 280 24.84 9.45 -41.18
N GLU A 281 25.67 8.48 -40.77
CA GLU A 281 27.14 8.58 -40.80
C GLU A 281 27.75 8.18 -42.16
N THR A 282 26.96 7.57 -43.05
CA THR A 282 27.39 7.08 -44.38
C THR A 282 27.06 8.10 -45.48
#